data_AF-A0A0U3S364-F1
#
_entry.id   AF-A0A0U3S364-F1
#
_cell.length_a   1.000
_cell.length_b   1.000
_cell.length_c   1.000
_cell.angle_alpha   90.00
_cell.angle_beta   90.00
_cell.angle_gamma   90.00
#
_symmetry.space_group_name_H-M   'P 1'
#
loop_
_entity.id
_entity.type
_entity.pdbx_description
1 polymer ?
#
loop_
_entity_poly.entity_id
_entity_poly.type
_entity_poly.pdbx_seq_one_letter_code
_entity_poly.pdbx_strand_id
1 'polypeptide(L)' 'MIKKEHVREYIGFTLNSNLTGNHTITGEIQIYEVWWIGVIVPSKLEFKVELNCKEKECRATLR' A
#
# COMPACT_ATOMS: atom_id res chain seq x y z
N MET A 1 15.28 -23.46 14.96
CA MET A 1 15.64 -22.37 14.02
C MET A 1 14.42 -22.11 13.15
N ILE A 2 13.58 -21.14 13.53
CA ILE A 2 12.30 -20.89 12.83
C ILE A 2 12.62 -20.03 11.60
N LYS A 3 12.50 -20.62 10.40
CA LYS A 3 12.54 -19.89 9.14
C LYS A 3 11.31 -18.96 9.10
N LYS A 4 11.55 -17.65 9.07
CA LYS A 4 10.51 -16.66 8.75
C LYS A 4 10.15 -16.84 7.27
N GLU A 5 9.05 -17.53 6.98
CA GLU A 5 8.42 -17.45 5.66
C GLU A 5 7.86 -16.04 5.50
N HIS A 6 8.47 -15.25 4.62
CA HIS A 6 7.91 -13.98 4.18
C HIS A 6 6.69 -14.26 3.31
N VAL A 7 5.50 -14.31 3.91
CA VAL A 7 4.24 -14.18 3.18
C VAL A 7 4.23 -12.78 2.58
N ARG A 8 4.50 -12.67 1.28
CA ARG A 8 4.38 -11.41 0.55
C ARG A 8 2.90 -11.16 0.30
N GLU A 9 2.21 -10.57 1.27
CA GLU A 9 0.85 -10.06 1.05
C GLU A 9 0.92 -8.86 0.12
N TYR A 10 0.48 -9.04 -1.12
CA TYR A 10 0.39 -7.96 -2.10
C TYR A 10 -0.95 -7.24 -1.92
N ILE A 11 -0.89 -6.02 -1.41
CA ILE A 11 -2.05 -5.13 -1.37
C ILE A 11 -2.09 -4.37 -2.70
N GLY A 12 -2.96 -4.82 -3.61
CA GLY A 12 -3.22 -4.18 -4.88
C GLY A 12 -4.58 -3.48 -4.90
N PHE A 13 -4.68 -2.39 -5.65
CA PHE A 13 -5.94 -1.71 -5.95
C PHE A 13 -6.13 -1.70 -7.47
N THR A 14 -7.34 -2.02 -7.92
CA THR A 14 -7.70 -1.96 -9.34
C THR A 14 -8.36 -0.63 -9.62
N LEU A 15 -7.79 0.12 -10.55
CA LEU A 15 -8.40 1.34 -11.07
C LEU A 15 -9.21 1.00 -12.32
N ASN A 16 -10.35 1.65 -12.49
CA ASN A 16 -11.08 1.58 -13.74
C ASN A 16 -10.22 2.18 -14.86
N SER A 17 -10.00 1.43 -15.93
CA SER A 17 -9.16 1.80 -17.07
C SER A 17 -9.67 3.01 -17.86
N ASN A 18 -10.92 3.42 -17.66
CA ASN A 18 -11.51 4.59 -18.31
C ASN A 18 -11.30 5.90 -17.54
N LEU A 19 -10.59 5.86 -16.41
CA LEU A 19 -10.28 7.04 -15.61
C LEU A 19 -9.16 7.84 -16.28
N THR A 20 -9.53 8.92 -16.95
CA THR A 20 -8.61 9.94 -17.47
C THR A 20 -8.57 11.12 -16.51
N GLY A 21 -7.37 11.62 -16.23
CA GLY A 21 -7.14 12.73 -15.30
C GLY A 21 -6.23 12.38 -14.13
N ASN A 22 -6.22 13.29 -13.15
CA ASN A 22 -5.43 13.15 -11.94
C ASN A 22 -6.29 12.50 -10.85
N HIS A 23 -5.87 11.34 -10.37
CA HIS A 23 -6.51 10.63 -9.27
C HIS A 23 -5.54 10.54 -8.09
N THR A 24 -6.10 10.53 -6.90
CA THR A 24 -5.34 10.33 -5.67
C THR A 24 -6.00 9.22 -4.89
N ILE A 25 -5.23 8.19 -4.55
CA ILE A 25 -5.64 7.15 -3.62
C ILE A 25 -4.87 7.38 -2.33
N THR A 26 -5.59 7.46 -1.22
CA THR A 26 -5.02 7.49 0.12
C THR A 26 -5.35 6.19 0.82
N GLY A 27 -4.39 5.61 1.52
CA GLY A 27 -4.62 4.42 2.33
C GLY A 27 -3.89 4.50 3.67
N GLU A 28 -4.40 3.75 4.64
CA GLU A 28 -3.77 3.53 5.95
C GLU A 28 -3.44 2.04 6.06
N ILE A 29 -2.18 1.71 6.37
CA ILE A 29 -1.76 0.35 6.73
C ILE A 29 -1.54 0.35 8.24
N GLN A 30 -2.21 -0.58 8.91
CA GLN A 30 -1.97 -0.87 10.32
C GLN A 30 -1.01 -2.06 10.40
N ILE A 31 0.18 -1.81 10.95
CA ILE A 31 1.22 -2.81 11.16
C ILE A 31 1.25 -3.13 12.65
N TYR A 32 1.04 -4.39 12.99
CA TYR A 32 1.11 -4.87 14.36
C TYR A 32 2.42 -5.63 14.55
N GLU A 33 3.41 -5.01 15.20
CA GLU A 33 4.67 -5.66 15.51
C GLU A 33 4.58 -6.42 16.84
N VAL A 34 4.88 -7.71 16.82
CA VAL A 34 4.95 -8.54 18.02
C VAL A 34 6.39 -8.54 18.54
N TRP A 35 6.59 -7.94 19.71
CA TRP A 35 7.89 -7.91 20.37
C TRP A 35 8.09 -9.14 21.25
N TRP A 36 9.35 -9.51 21.51
CA TRP A 36 9.76 -10.72 22.24
C TRP A 36 9.17 -10.86 23.66
N ILE A 37 8.66 -9.77 24.23
CA ILE A 37 7.97 -9.71 25.54
C ILE A 37 6.43 -9.84 25.44
N GLY A 38 5.89 -10.20 24.28
CA GLY A 38 4.43 -10.31 24.07
C GLY A 38 3.71 -8.97 23.95
N VAL A 39 4.45 -7.86 23.87
CA VAL A 39 3.90 -6.53 23.61
C VAL A 39 3.61 -6.39 22.12
N ILE A 40 2.37 -6.07 21.78
CA ILE A 40 1.94 -5.72 20.42
C ILE A 40 2.02 -4.20 20.30
N VAL A 41 2.90 -3.71 19.43
CA VAL A 41 3.03 -2.27 19.15
C VAL A 41 2.31 -1.97 17.84
N PRO A 42 1.15 -1.28 17.87
CA PRO A 42 0.49 -0.85 16.64
C PRO A 42 1.23 0.34 16.06
N SER A 43 1.66 0.21 14.81
CA SER A 43 2.19 1.28 13.99
C SER A 43 1.24 1.58 12.84
N LYS A 44 1.06 2.86 12.54
CA LYS A 44 0.26 3.32 11.40
C LYS A 44 1.17 3.87 10.33
N LEU A 45 0.98 3.39 9.11
CA LEU A 45 1.65 3.91 7.93
C LEU A 45 0.59 4.45 6.98
N GLU A 46 0.56 5.77 6.84
CA GLU A 46 -0.27 6.42 5.82
C GLU A 46 0.51 6.47 4.51
N PHE A 47 -0.16 6.21 3.39
CA PHE A 47 0.45 6.30 2.07
C PHE A 47 -0.48 7.01 1.09
N LYS A 48 0.13 7.73 0.15
CA LYS A 48 -0.60 8.43 -0.91
C LYS A 48 -0.07 7.98 -2.26
N VAL A 49 -0.97 7.47 -3.10
CA VAL A 49 -0.68 7.17 -4.50
C VAL A 49 -1.31 8.23 -5.38
N GLU A 50 -0.47 8.98 -6.07
CA GLU A 50 -0.88 9.94 -7.08
C GLU A 50 -0.82 9.27 -8.46
N LEU A 51 -1.95 9.28 -9.16
CA LEU A 51 -2.12 8.66 -10.46
C LEU A 51 -2.40 9.75 -11.48
N ASN A 52 -1.58 9.80 -12.53
CA ASN A 52 -1.78 10.69 -13.65
C ASN A 52 -2.05 9.83 -14.89
N CYS A 53 -3.33 9.68 -15.23
CA CYS A 53 -3.77 8.88 -16.35
C CYS A 53 -4.10 9.77 -17.55
N LYS A 54 -3.33 9.62 -18.62
CA LYS A 54 -3.60 10.16 -19.97
C LYS A 54 -4.20 9.04 -20.84
N GLU A 55 -4.83 9.39 -21.96
CA GLU A 55 -5.57 8.45 -22.84
C GLU A 55 -4.86 7.13 -23.17
N LYS A 56 -3.52 7.08 -23.14
CA LYS A 56 -2.72 5.87 -23.48
C LYS A 56 -1.72 5.44 -22.40
N GLU A 57 -1.59 6.19 -21.31
CA GLU A 57 -0.56 5.94 -20.29
C GLU A 57 -1.05 6.40 -18.93
N CYS A 58 -0.88 5.57 -17.90
CA CYS A 58 -1.07 6.01 -16.52
C CYS A 58 0.21 5.89 -15.72
N ARG A 59 0.64 6.99 -15.09
CA ARG A 59 1.79 7.04 -14.20
C ARG A 59 1.34 7.04 -12.75
N ALA A 60 1.88 6.11 -11.96
CA ALA A 60 1.66 6.04 -10.52
C ALA A 60 2.91 6.57 -9.78
N THR A 61 2.69 7.43 -8.79
CA THR A 61 3.73 7.95 -7.89
C THR A 61 3.31 7.66 -6.45
N LEU A 62 4.16 6.96 -5.69
CA LEU A 62 3.95 6.71 -4.26
C LEU A 62 4.67 7.80 -3.45
N ARG A 63 3.97 8.39 -2.47
CA ARG A 63 4.50 9.37 -1.51
C ARG A 63 4.17 8.96 -0.08
#